data_AF-A0A838I1E9-F1
#
_entry.id   AF-A0A838I1E9-F1
#
_cell.length_a   1.000
_cell.length_b   1.000
_cell.length_c   1.000
_cell.angle_alpha   90.00
_cell.angle_beta   90.00
_cell.angle_gamma   90.00
#
_symmetry.space_group_name_H-M   'P 1'
#
loop_
_entity.id
_entity.type
_entity.pdbx_description
1 polymer ?
#
loop_
_entity_poly.entity_id
_entity_poly.type
_entity_poly.pdbx_seq_one_letter_code
_entity_poly.pdbx_strand_id
1 'polypeptide(L)' 'MVGDVKRLLNARPFVPFTIVTSGGSRYSVPTPDHCGIDPQSSRVVVWFDDGSGITIAGLHIASSEQATLVP' A
#
# COMPACT_ATOMS: atom_id res chain seq x y z
N MET A 1 0.03 8.81 -2.55
CA MET A 1 -1.18 9.25 -1.80
C MET A 1 -2.18 8.10 -1.66
N VAL A 2 -3.24 8.18 -0.82
CA VAL A 2 -4.22 7.08 -0.65
C VAL A 2 -4.94 6.73 -1.97
N GLY A 3 -5.23 7.73 -2.82
CA GLY A 3 -5.84 7.50 -4.13
C GLY A 3 -5.03 6.56 -5.02
N ASP A 4 -3.70 6.66 -4.99
CA ASP A 4 -2.81 5.77 -5.74
C ASP A 4 -2.84 4.34 -5.18
N VAL A 5 -2.82 4.20 -3.85
CA VAL A 5 -2.95 2.90 -3.17
C VAL A 5 -4.26 2.24 -3.58
N LYS A 6 -5.38 2.98 -3.57
CA LYS A 6 -6.69 2.48 -3.99
C LYS A 6 -6.68 2.03 -5.45
N ARG A 7 -6.09 2.82 -6.35
CA ARG A 7 -5.97 2.50 -7.77
C ARG A 7 -5.15 1.22 -7.98
N LEU A 8 -4.00 1.08 -7.33
CA LEU A 8 -3.12 -0.08 -7.46
C LEU A 8 -3.75 -1.34 -6.85
N LEU A 9 -4.40 -1.23 -5.69
CA LEU A 9 -5.07 -2.35 -5.02
C LEU A 9 -6.22 -2.95 -5.85
N ASN A 10 -6.93 -2.10 -6.60
CA ASN A 10 -8.02 -2.50 -7.48
C ASN A 10 -7.57 -2.83 -8.91
N ALA A 11 -6.29 -2.71 -9.24
CA ALA A 11 -5.78 -3.04 -10.57
C ALA A 11 -6.00 -4.52 -10.89
N ARG A 12 -6.34 -4.81 -12.15
CA ARG A 12 -6.52 -6.17 -12.69
C ARG A 12 -5.79 -6.25 -14.04
N PRO A 13 -4.71 -7.04 -14.17
CA PRO A 13 -4.10 -7.86 -13.12
C PRO A 13 -3.52 -7.00 -11.98
N PHE A 14 -3.49 -7.55 -10.78
CA PHE A 14 -2.82 -6.92 -9.65
C PHE A 14 -1.30 -6.98 -9.88
N VAL A 15 -0.60 -5.89 -9.55
CA VAL A 15 0.86 -5.82 -9.56
C VAL A 15 1.31 -5.40 -8.15
N PRO A 16 2.22 -6.15 -7.51
CA PRO A 16 2.78 -5.78 -6.22
C PRO A 16 3.31 -4.34 -6.20
N PHE A 17 3.14 -3.65 -5.07
CA PHE A 17 3.62 -2.28 -4.92
C PHE A 17 4.09 -2.01 -3.50
N THR A 18 4.83 -0.92 -3.33
CA THR A 18 5.33 -0.43 -2.05
C THR A 18 4.66 0.90 -1.72
N ILE A 19 4.16 1.05 -0.49
CA ILE A 19 3.71 2.33 0.06
C ILE A 19 4.90 3.01 0.73
N VAL A 20 5.16 4.28 0.38
CA VAL A 20 6.23 5.08 0.97
C VAL A 20 5.63 6.22 1.79
N THR A 21 6.06 6.34 3.04
CA THR A 21 5.63 7.44 3.91
C THR A 21 6.52 8.67 3.77
N SER A 22 6.02 9.84 4.18
CA SER A 22 6.79 11.09 4.20
C SER A 22 8.03 11.03 5.10
N GLY A 23 8.05 10.12 6.07
CA GLY A 23 9.23 9.84 6.91
C GLY A 23 10.23 8.85 6.30
N GLY A 24 9.97 8.34 5.09
CA GLY A 24 10.84 7.40 4.38
C GLY A 24 10.60 5.92 4.69
N SER A 25 9.65 5.58 5.56
CA SER A 25 9.29 4.17 5.81
C SER A 25 8.64 3.55 4.56
N ARG A 26 8.92 2.27 4.32
CA ARG A 26 8.48 1.54 3.13
C ARG A 26 7.76 0.27 3.55
N TYR A 27 6.57 0.05 3.00
CA TYR A 27 5.71 -1.09 3.32
C TYR A 27 5.29 -1.81 2.05
N SER A 28 5.66 -3.08 1.93
CA SER A 28 5.35 -3.90 0.75
C SER A 28 3.91 -4.40 0.80
N VAL A 29 3.24 -4.41 -0.36
CA VAL A 29 1.93 -5.02 -0.59
C VAL A 29 2.11 -6.09 -1.68
N PRO A 30 2.49 -7.32 -1.31
CA PRO A 30 2.79 -8.39 -2.27
C PRO A 30 1.54 -8.99 -2.92
N THR A 31 0.38 -8.95 -2.27
CA THR A 31 -0.92 -9.37 -2.83
C THR A 31 -2.03 -8.39 -2.41
N PRO A 32 -3.21 -8.41 -3.05
CA PRO A 32 -4.32 -7.55 -2.64
C PRO A 32 -4.72 -7.70 -1.16
N ASP A 33 -4.62 -8.92 -0.62
CA ASP A 33 -5.05 -9.22 0.75
C ASP A 33 -4.11 -8.64 1.82
N HIS A 34 -2.93 -8.15 1.42
CA HIS A 34 -1.98 -7.50 2.32
C HIS A 34 -2.31 -6.02 2.58
N CYS A 35 -3.34 -5.46 1.94
CA CYS A 35 -3.66 -4.04 2.08
C CYS A 35 -5.16 -3.79 2.19
N GLY A 36 -5.54 -2.99 3.20
CA GLY A 36 -6.90 -2.53 3.42
C GLY A 36 -6.97 -1.01 3.44
N ILE A 37 -8.05 -0.43 2.91
CA ILE A 37 -8.31 1.00 2.98
C ILE A 37 -9.66 1.19 3.67
N ASP A 38 -9.72 2.04 4.68
CA ASP A 38 -10.99 2.34 5.35
C ASP A 38 -11.95 3.07 4.38
N PRO A 39 -13.28 3.01 4.61
CA PRO A 39 -14.25 3.65 3.71
C PRO A 39 -14.03 5.16 3.49
N GLN A 40 -13.47 5.86 4.49
CA GLN A 40 -13.18 7.29 4.40
C GLN A 40 -11.85 7.61 3.69
N SER A 41 -11.07 6.59 3.31
CA SER A 41 -9.73 6.76 2.72
C SER A 41 -8.79 7.58 3.61
N SER A 42 -9.00 7.52 4.92
CA SER A 42 -8.22 8.22 5.94
C SER A 42 -7.07 7.36 6.48
N ARG A 43 -7.16 6.04 6.32
CA ARG A 43 -6.22 5.05 6.85
C ARG A 43 -5.99 3.93 5.84
N VAL A 44 -4.75 3.47 5.78
CA VAL A 44 -4.35 2.26 5.09
C VAL A 44 -3.79 1.29 6.11
N VAL A 45 -4.23 0.04 6.07
CA VAL A 45 -3.65 -1.04 6.86
C VAL A 45 -2.81 -1.91 5.93
N VAL A 46 -1.59 -2.22 6.35
CA VAL A 46 -0.73 -3.20 5.69
C VAL A 46 -0.51 -4.37 6.64
N TRP A 47 -0.81 -5.58 6.18
CA TRP A 47 -0.55 -6.82 6.92
C TRP A 47 0.76 -7.45 6.44
N PHE A 48 1.45 -8.15 7.34
CA PHE A 48 2.69 -8.86 7.07
C PHE A 48 2.50 -10.37 7.28
N ASP A 49 3.36 -11.19 6.65
CA ASP A 49 3.26 -12.66 6.70
C ASP A 49 3.49 -13.25 8.10
N ASP A 50 4.09 -12.49 9.03
CA ASP A 50 4.27 -12.89 10.43
C ASP A 50 3.01 -12.69 11.29
N GLY A 51 1.91 -12.28 10.67
CA GLY A 51 0.62 -12.03 11.33
C GLY A 51 0.51 -10.65 11.97
N SER A 52 1.57 -9.84 11.93
CA SER A 52 1.52 -8.45 12.38
C SER A 52 1.01 -7.51 11.27
N GLY A 53 0.80 -6.24 11.61
CA GLY A 53 0.38 -5.24 10.65
C GLY A 53 0.53 -3.83 11.18
N ILE A 54 0.45 -2.85 10.28
CA ILE A 54 0.58 -1.44 10.62
C ILE A 54 -0.57 -0.63 10.02
N THR A 55 -1.04 0.36 10.76
CA THR A 55 -1.97 1.38 10.27
C THR A 55 -1.20 2.64 9.91
N ILE A 56 -1.34 3.09 8.67
CA ILE A 56 -0.73 4.30 8.13
C ILE A 56 -1.84 5.35 7.97
N ALA A 57 -1.69 6.51 8.59
CA ALA A 57 -2.58 7.64 8.31
C ALA A 57 -2.37 8.12 6.86
N GLY A 58 -3.45 8.33 6.11
CA GLY A 58 -3.38 8.67 4.70
C GLY A 58 -2.55 9.91 4.38
N LEU A 59 -2.54 10.90 5.29
CA LEU A 59 -1.71 12.11 5.21
C LEU A 59 -0.20 11.81 5.15
N HIS A 60 0.25 10.71 5.73
CA HIS A 60 1.66 10.34 5.72
C HIS A 60 2.06 9.59 4.46
N ILE A 61 1.14 9.20 3.57
CA ILE A 61 1.49 8.48 2.35
C ILE A 61 1.99 9.46 1.30
N ALA A 62 3.30 9.46 1.07
CA ALA A 62 3.96 10.27 0.07
C ALA A 62 3.74 9.69 -1.33
N SER A 63 4.10 8.43 -1.55
CA SER A 63 4.02 7.77 -2.86
C SER A 63 3.63 6.29 -2.75
N SER A 64 3.34 5.69 -3.90
CA SER A 64 3.18 4.26 -4.06
C SER A 64 3.89 3.81 -5.33
N GLU A 65 4.79 2.84 -5.22
CA GLU A 65 5.71 2.43 -6.28
C GLU A 65 5.42 0.99 -6.66
N GLN A 66 5.03 0.74 -7.91
CA GLN A 66 4.88 -0.64 -8.39
C GLN A 66 6.24 -1.32 -8.44
N ALA A 67 6.27 -2.61 -8.16
CA ALA A 67 7.45 -3.41 -8.43
C ALA A 67 7.79 -3.29 -9.92
N THR A 68 8.96 -2.76 -10.23
CA THR A 68 9.45 -2.76 -11.61
C THR A 68 9.65 -4.22 -11.99
N LEU A 69 8.88 -4.70 -12.96
CA LEU A 69 9.21 -5.94 -13.66
C LEU A 69 10.55 -5.66 -14.35
N VAL A 70 11.63 -6.25 -13.84
CA VAL A 70 12.90 -6.25 -14.56
C VAL A 70 12.66 -7.04 -15.85
N PRO A 71 12.94 -6.45 -17.03
CA PRO A 71 12.70 -7.11 -18.31
C PRO A 71 13.52 -8.39 -18.50
#